data_AF-A0A814C7P9-F1
#
_entry.id   AF-A0A814C7P9-F1
#
_cell.length_a   1.000
_cell.length_b   1.000
_cell.length_c   1.000
_cell.angle_alpha   90.00
_cell.angle_beta   90.00
_cell.angle_gamma   90.00
#
_symmetry.space_group_name_H-M   'P 1'
#
loop_
_entity.id
_entity.type
_entity.pdbx_description
1 polymer ?
#
loop_
_entity_poly.entity_id
_entity_poly.type
_entity_poly.pdbx_seq_one_letter_code
_entity_poly.pdbx_strand_id
1 'polypeptide(L)'
;MYYAMGHFSKFLPRDSIRVEMKLVKEEKMRYVVPLKIVSFKTPINQMVIIALNQDTNHTQIVQVKDPDHGYLTLTLLPESIQTIVYNVATTD
;
A
#
# COMPACT_ATOMS: atom_id res chain seq x y z
N MET A 1 12.83 2.76 14.11
CA MET A 1 12.46 3.94 13.29
C MET A 1 13.19 4.06 11.97
N TYR A 2 14.50 3.77 11.88
CA TYR A 2 15.26 3.88 10.62
C TYR A 2 14.57 3.22 9.41
N TYR A 3 14.22 1.93 9.50
CA TYR A 3 13.56 1.21 8.40
C TYR A 3 12.16 1.72 8.10
N ALA A 4 11.36 1.99 9.14
CA ALA A 4 10.02 2.55 8.97
C ALA A 4 10.06 3.87 8.19
N MET A 5 11.00 4.77 8.50
CA MET A 5 11.21 6.00 7.71
C MET A 5 11.72 5.70 6.30
N GLY A 6 12.61 4.71 6.15
CA GLY A 6 13.13 4.27 4.85
C GLY A 6 12.06 3.80 3.87
N HIS A 7 10.98 3.17 4.36
CA HIS A 7 9.82 2.79 3.54
C HIS A 7 9.09 3.99 2.92
N PHE A 8 9.26 5.19 3.47
CA PHE A 8 8.77 6.44 2.88
C PHE A 8 9.89 7.14 2.11
N SER A 9 10.99 7.51 2.76
CA SER A 9 12.00 8.41 2.19
C SER A 9 12.72 7.85 0.96
N LYS A 10 12.86 6.52 0.85
CA LYS A 10 13.51 5.88 -0.31
C LYS A 10 12.63 5.90 -1.56
N PHE A 11 11.30 5.90 -1.40
CA PHE A 11 10.36 5.64 -2.48
C PHE A 11 9.43 6.83 -2.78
N LEU A 12 9.36 7.82 -1.90
CA LEU A 12 8.57 9.03 -2.07
C LEU A 12 9.49 10.23 -2.35
N PRO A 13 9.84 10.48 -3.61
CA PRO A 13 10.55 11.70 -3.96
C PRO A 13 9.69 12.93 -3.65
N ARG A 14 10.35 14.11 -3.63
CA ARG A 14 9.65 15.39 -3.52
C ARG A 14 8.54 15.49 -4.56
N ASP A 15 7.47 16.20 -4.21
CA ASP A 15 6.30 16.45 -5.06
C ASP A 15 5.45 15.22 -5.36
N SER A 16 5.68 14.10 -4.65
CA SER A 16 4.73 12.97 -4.66
C SER A 16 3.39 13.39 -4.05
N ILE A 17 2.29 13.05 -4.72
CA ILE A 17 0.94 13.43 -4.33
C ILE A 17 0.26 12.21 -3.70
N ARG A 18 -0.33 12.40 -2.52
CA ARG A 18 -1.12 11.34 -1.86
C ARG A 18 -2.40 11.09 -2.66
N VAL A 19 -2.65 9.83 -2.98
CA VAL A 19 -3.90 9.37 -3.61
C VAL A 19 -4.75 8.70 -2.53
N GLU A 20 -6.05 8.99 -2.52
CA GLU A 20 -6.98 8.38 -1.58
C GLU A 20 -7.16 6.88 -1.88
N MET A 21 -7.11 6.05 -0.83
CA MET A 21 -7.49 4.64 -0.89
C MET A 21 -8.71 4.40 -0.02
N LYS A 22 -9.71 3.72 -0.59
CA LYS A 22 -10.88 3.26 0.16
C LYS A 22 -10.68 1.81 0.57
N LEU A 23 -10.51 1.58 1.87
CA LEU A 23 -10.43 0.24 2.41
C LEU A 23 -11.83 -0.35 2.51
N VAL A 24 -12.12 -1.34 1.66
CA VAL A 24 -13.37 -2.12 1.73
C VAL A 24 -13.07 -3.36 2.57
N LYS A 25 -13.78 -3.51 3.69
CA LYS A 25 -13.69 -4.70 4.54
C LYS A 25 -14.76 -5.69 4.11
N GLU A 26 -14.42 -6.97 4.05
CA GLU A 26 -15.45 -8.00 3.97
C GLU A 26 -16.26 -8.02 5.26
N GLU A 27 -17.60 -8.06 5.14
CA GLU A 27 -18.54 -8.06 6.28
C GLU A 27 -18.29 -9.20 7.27
N LYS A 28 -17.62 -10.27 6.82
CA LYS A 28 -17.27 -11.44 7.65
C LYS A 28 -16.01 -11.25 8.49
N MET A 29 -15.24 -10.18 8.30
CA MET A 29 -14.09 -9.88 9.15
C MET A 29 -14.55 -9.39 10.52
N ARG A 30 -14.54 -10.30 11.51
CA ARG A 30 -14.95 -10.04 12.90
C ARG A 30 -14.01 -9.07 13.65
N TYR A 31 -12.85 -8.74 13.10
CA TYR A 31 -11.85 -7.92 13.77
C TYR A 31 -11.54 -6.64 12.98
N VAL A 32 -11.33 -5.54 13.72
CA VAL A 32 -10.71 -4.34 13.15
C VAL A 32 -9.26 -4.70 12.87
N VAL A 33 -8.99 -5.10 11.64
CA VAL A 33 -7.64 -5.36 11.17
C VAL A 33 -6.79 -4.11 11.39
N PRO A 34 -5.69 -4.17 12.16
CA PRO A 34 -4.81 -3.03 12.37
C PRO A 34 -3.88 -2.84 11.16
N LEU A 35 -4.48 -2.76 9.98
CA LEU A 35 -3.83 -2.51 8.70
C LEU A 35 -3.88 -1.02 8.43
N LYS A 36 -2.71 -0.44 8.17
CA LYS A 36 -2.59 0.92 7.65
C LYS A 36 -2.06 0.86 6.24
N ILE A 37 -2.71 1.56 5.33
CA ILE A 37 -2.30 1.63 3.94
C ILE A 37 -2.39 3.06 3.45
N VAL A 38 -1.41 3.46 2.64
CA VAL A 38 -1.39 4.76 1.98
C VAL A 38 -0.78 4.60 0.61
N SER A 39 -1.30 5.36 -0.35
CA SER A 39 -0.77 5.41 -1.71
C SER A 39 -0.37 6.82 -2.13
N PHE A 40 0.62 6.88 -3.00
CA PHE A 40 1.11 8.11 -3.61
C PHE A 40 1.34 7.90 -5.10
N LYS A 41 1.12 8.96 -5.87
CA LYS A 41 1.60 9.08 -7.25
C LYS A 41 2.85 9.96 -7.26
N THR A 42 3.95 9.46 -7.78
CA THR A 42 5.20 10.21 -7.88
C THR A 42 5.21 11.10 -9.13
N PRO A 43 6.07 12.14 -9.19
CA PRO A 43 6.21 12.99 -10.37
C PRO A 43 6.67 12.25 -11.64
N ILE A 44 7.32 11.10 -11.48
CA ILE A 44 7.76 10.23 -12.59
C ILE A 44 6.72 9.17 -12.95
N ASN A 45 5.44 9.41 -12.62
CA ASN A 45 4.30 8.57 -12.97
C ASN A 45 4.37 7.13 -12.42
N GLN A 46 4.84 6.97 -11.18
CA GLN A 46 4.79 5.70 -10.47
C GLN A 46 3.77 5.74 -9.34
N MET A 47 3.09 4.63 -9.10
CA MET A 47 2.34 4.40 -7.88
C MET A 47 3.25 3.80 -6.82
N VAL A 48 3.16 4.36 -5.61
CA VAL A 48 3.84 3.84 -4.42
C VAL A 48 2.77 3.53 -3.38
N ILE A 49 2.70 2.27 -2.94
CA ILE A 49 1.80 1.81 -1.89
C ILE A 49 2.63 1.37 -0.70
N ILE A 50 2.36 1.95 0.47
CA ILE A 50 3.00 1.57 1.72
C ILE A 50 1.93 0.95 2.61
N ALA A 51 2.11 -0.33 2.95
CA ALA A 51 1.19 -1.10 3.77
C ALA A 51 1.89 -1.58 5.04
N LEU A 52 1.28 -1.34 6.19
CA LEU A 52 1.74 -1.77 7.50
C LEU A 52 0.68 -2.68 8.13
N ASN A 53 1.05 -3.94 8.33
CA ASN A 53 0.30 -4.87 9.16
C ASN A 53 0.81 -4.76 10.61
N GLN A 54 -0.01 -4.22 11.51
CA GLN A 54 0.31 -4.16 12.92
C GLN A 54 -0.26 -5.35 13.71
N ASP A 55 -0.86 -6.33 13.03
CA ASP A 55 -1.30 -7.58 13.67
C ASP A 55 -0.06 -8.41 14.03
N THR A 56 -0.02 -8.91 15.25
CA THR A 56 1.12 -9.66 15.79
C THR A 56 1.10 -11.15 15.45
N ASN A 57 -0.05 -11.67 15.02
CA ASN A 57 -0.26 -13.11 14.85
C ASN A 57 -0.71 -13.48 13.44
N HIS A 58 -1.38 -12.58 12.72
CA HIS A 58 -2.05 -12.92 11.48
C HIS A 58 -1.44 -12.24 10.26
N THR A 59 -1.21 -13.06 9.23
CA THR A 59 -0.94 -12.57 7.87
C THR A 59 -2.22 -11.97 7.28
N GLN A 60 -2.12 -10.76 6.73
CA GLN A 60 -3.21 -10.13 5.97
C GLN A 60 -3.02 -10.39 4.49
N ILE A 61 -4.07 -10.84 3.81
CA ILE A 61 -4.13 -10.89 2.35
C ILE A 61 -4.96 -9.69 1.90
N VAL A 62 -4.35 -8.76 1.18
CA VAL A 62 -4.98 -7.52 0.73
C VAL A 62 -5.01 -7.51 -0.79
N GLN A 63 -6.20 -7.42 -1.38
CA GLN A 63 -6.35 -7.12 -2.79
C GLN A 63 -6.44 -5.61 -3.00
N VAL A 64 -5.46 -5.06 -3.71
CA VAL A 64 -5.47 -3.68 -4.18
C VAL A 64 -6.06 -3.68 -5.58
N LYS A 65 -7.13 -2.93 -5.79
CA LYS A 65 -7.69 -2.66 -7.11
C LYS A 65 -7.12 -1.36 -7.65
N ASP A 66 -6.40 -1.45 -8.76
CA ASP A 66 -5.97 -0.32 -9.57
C ASP A 66 -6.83 -0.30 -10.86
N PRO A 67 -7.47 0.83 -11.21
CA PRO A 67 -8.33 0.90 -12.39
C PRO A 67 -7.60 0.56 -13.71
N ASP A 68 -6.31 0.86 -13.79
CA ASP A 68 -5.51 0.72 -15.01
C ASP A 68 -4.80 -0.64 -15.09
N HIS A 69 -4.49 -1.26 -13.93
CA HIS A 69 -3.73 -2.52 -13.84
C HIS A 69 -4.52 -3.71 -13.29
N GLY A 70 -5.78 -3.53 -12.92
CA GLY A 70 -6.61 -4.59 -12.35
C GLY A 70 -6.33 -4.83 -10.87
N TYR A 71 -5.95 -6.05 -10.49
CA TYR A 71 -5.80 -6.42 -9.08
C TYR A 71 -4.38 -6.86 -8.75
N LEU A 72 -3.83 -6.29 -7.67
CA LEU A 72 -2.60 -6.71 -7.04
C LEU A 72 -2.93 -7.38 -5.71
N THR A 73 -2.43 -8.60 -5.49
CA THR A 73 -2.59 -9.29 -4.20
C THR A 73 -1.32 -9.12 -3.38
N LEU A 74 -1.46 -8.57 -2.18
CA LEU A 74 -0.39 -8.39 -1.20
C LEU A 74 -0.56 -9.40 -0.06
N THR A 75 0.54 -10.08 0.29
CA THR A 75 0.61 -10.96 1.46
C THR A 75 1.46 -10.28 2.53
N LEU A 76 0.81 -9.66 3.51
CA LEU A 76 1.45 -8.90 4.58
C LEU A 76 1.61 -9.80 5.81
N LEU A 77 2.83 -10.22 6.10
CA LEU A 77 3.16 -11.00 7.30
C LEU A 77 2.81 -10.20 8.58
N PRO A 78 2.68 -10.88 9.75
CA PRO A 78 2.55 -10.19 11.03
C PRO A 78 3.68 -9.18 11.25
N GLU A 79 3.35 -8.06 11.88
CA GLU A 79 4.29 -6.97 12.22
C GLU A 79 5.19 -6.49 11.07
N SER A 80 4.68 -6.54 9.84
CA SER A 80 5.45 -6.20 8.65
C SER A 80 5.02 -4.89 7.99
N ILE A 81 5.98 -4.23 7.36
CA ILE A 81 5.78 -3.10 6.48
C ILE A 81 6.29 -3.47 5.09
N GLN A 82 5.49 -3.19 4.05
CA GLN A 82 5.86 -3.43 2.66
C GLN A 82 5.63 -2.15 1.85
N THR A 83 6.58 -1.86 0.97
CA THR A 83 6.45 -0.79 -0.02
C THR A 83 6.44 -1.42 -1.40
N ILE A 84 5.39 -1.15 -2.16
CA ILE A 84 5.21 -1.61 -3.53
C ILE A 84 5.32 -0.40 -4.45
N VAL A 85 6.07 -0.56 -5.54
CA VAL A 85 6.25 0.47 -6.57
C VAL A 85 5.95 -0.13 -7.93
N TYR A 86 5.11 0.52 -8.73
CA TYR A 86 4.84 0.16 -10.12
C TYR A 86 4.57 1.40 -10.96
N ASN A 87 4.79 1.30 -12.27
CA ASN A 87 4.51 2.39 -13.20
C ASN A 87 3.01 2.52 -13.42
N VAL A 88 2.49 3.74 -13.49
CA VAL A 88 1.12 4.00 -13.94
C VAL A 88 1.07 3.81 -15.46
N ALA A 89 -0.04 3.29 -15.99
CA ALA A 89 -0.23 3.13 -17.43
C ALA A 89 -0.15 4.51 -18.10
N THR A 90 0.64 4.62 -19.17
CA THR A 90 0.65 5.80 -20.03
C THR A 90 -0.57 5.75 -20.93
N THR A 91 -1.44 6.74 -20.82
CA THR A 91 -2.46 6.99 -21.85
C THR A 91 -1.74 7.68 -23.01
N ASP A 92 -1.48 6.95 -24.09
CA ASP A 92 -1.00 7.52 -25.36
C ASP A 92 -2.10 8.33 -26.07
#